data_AF-A0AA35X7Y9-F1
#
_entry.id   AF-A0AA35X7Y9-F1
#
_cell.length_a   1.000
_cell.length_b   1.000
_cell.length_c   1.000
_cell.angle_alpha   90.00
_cell.angle_beta   90.00
_cell.angle_gamma   90.00
#
_symmetry.space_group_name_H-M   'P 1'
#
loop_
_entity.id
_entity.type
_entity.pdbx_description
1 polymer ?
#
loop_
_entity_poly.entity_id
_entity_poly.type
_entity_poly.pdbx_seq_one_letter_code
_entity_poly.pdbx_strand_id
1 'polypeptide(L)'
;MSLFHNGLLQTMKAAYTVEEGDLRVIRPFVYVREVHLRSFADSAHLPVITENCPACFEAPKERHRVKQLLASQEVLYPRLFPSLQTALRPLMARDRTGMESRKKSPTETPVDTDA
;
A
#
# COMPACT_ATOMS: atom_id res chain seq x y z
N MET A 1 1.66 -7.28 -3.16
CA MET A 1 2.02 -8.37 -4.08
C MET A 1 1.23 -8.32 -5.40
N SER A 2 0.64 -7.19 -5.77
CA SER A 2 -0.30 -7.10 -6.90
C SER A 2 0.39 -6.90 -8.26
N LEU A 3 1.53 -6.21 -8.32
CA LEU A 3 2.19 -5.88 -9.59
C LEU A 3 2.81 -7.10 -10.27
N PHE A 4 3.56 -7.92 -9.51
CA PHE A 4 4.30 -9.06 -10.05
C PHE A 4 3.44 -10.30 -10.35
N HIS A 5 2.21 -10.37 -9.81
CA HIS A 5 1.34 -11.54 -9.98
C HIS A 5 0.01 -11.19 -10.67
N ASN A 6 -0.62 -10.09 -10.29
CA ASN A 6 -1.96 -9.72 -10.74
C ASN A 6 -1.95 -8.59 -11.80
N GLY A 7 -0.76 -8.10 -12.19
CA GLY A 7 -0.62 -7.03 -13.18
C GLY A 7 -1.18 -5.67 -12.76
N LEU A 8 -1.54 -5.49 -11.48
CA LEU A 8 -2.17 -4.27 -10.98
C LEU A 8 -1.27 -3.57 -9.97
N LEU A 9 -1.08 -2.26 -10.12
CA LEU A 9 -0.42 -1.42 -9.12
C LEU A 9 -1.48 -0.64 -8.34
N GLN A 10 -1.59 -0.94 -7.05
CA GLN A 10 -2.55 -0.31 -6.15
C GLN A 10 -1.85 0.16 -4.87
N THR A 11 -2.37 1.22 -4.27
CA THR A 11 -1.90 1.76 -2.99
C THR A 11 -3.07 2.40 -2.24
N MET A 12 -3.04 2.36 -0.92
CA MET A 12 -4.04 3.04 -0.09
C MET A 12 -3.82 4.56 -0.12
N LYS A 13 -4.91 5.33 -0.03
CA LYS A 13 -4.86 6.80 0.08
C LYS A 13 -4.13 7.26 1.35
N ALA A 14 -3.70 8.52 1.37
CA ALA A 14 -3.10 9.13 2.55
C ALA A 14 -4.11 9.29 3.70
N ALA A 15 -5.37 9.59 3.37
CA ALA A 15 -6.50 9.60 4.28
C ALA A 15 -7.74 9.07 3.55
N TYR A 16 -8.53 8.22 4.22
CA TYR A 16 -9.80 7.73 3.71
C TYR A 16 -10.72 7.29 4.86
N THR A 17 -12.01 7.28 4.61
CA THR A 17 -13.02 6.69 5.50
C THR A 17 -13.26 5.25 5.05
N VAL A 18 -13.36 4.32 6.01
CA VAL A 18 -13.69 2.92 5.72
C VAL A 18 -15.13 2.84 5.18
N GLU A 19 -15.46 1.77 4.45
CA GLU A 19 -16.77 1.62 3.79
C GLU A 19 -17.95 1.67 4.78
N GLU A 20 -17.76 1.17 6.00
CA GLU A 20 -18.73 1.22 7.10
C GLU A 20 -19.00 2.64 7.63
N GLY A 21 -18.12 3.60 7.31
CA GLY A 21 -18.31 5.01 7.65
C GLY A 21 -18.01 5.40 9.10
N ASP A 22 -17.65 4.44 9.94
CA ASP A 22 -17.39 4.62 11.38
C ASP A 22 -15.95 5.07 11.70
N LEU A 23 -15.01 4.74 10.81
CA LEU A 23 -13.57 4.97 11.03
C LEU A 23 -12.94 5.78 9.90
N ARG A 24 -12.11 6.76 10.29
CA ARG A 24 -11.24 7.50 9.38
C ARG A 24 -9.79 7.11 9.58
N VAL A 25 -9.19 6.50 8.57
CA VAL A 25 -7.78 6.11 8.58
C VAL A 25 -6.93 7.26 8.03
N ILE A 26 -5.93 7.69 8.81
CA ILE A 26 -4.92 8.66 8.38
C ILE A 26 -3.54 8.00 8.39
N ARG A 27 -2.70 8.32 7.38
CA ARG A 27 -1.34 7.79 7.25
C ARG A 27 -0.33 8.95 7.25
N PRO A 28 0.02 9.51 8.42
CA PRO A 28 0.88 10.71 8.51
C PRO A 28 2.26 10.52 7.86
N PHE A 29 2.82 9.30 7.96
CA PHE A 29 4.14 8.97 7.46
C PHE A 29 4.16 8.32 6.07
N VAL A 30 3.10 8.49 5.27
CA VAL A 30 3.01 7.85 3.94
C VAL A 30 4.10 8.30 2.96
N TYR A 31 4.64 9.50 3.14
CA TYR A 31 5.73 10.05 2.31
C TYR A 31 7.12 9.92 2.94
N VAL A 32 7.21 9.40 4.17
CA VAL A 32 8.47 9.32 4.93
C VAL A 32 9.15 7.98 4.66
N ARG A 33 10.46 8.01 4.39
CA ARG A 33 11.27 6.80 4.20
C ARG A 33 11.49 6.09 5.55
N GLU A 34 11.55 4.76 5.51
CA GLU A 34 11.83 3.92 6.69
C GLU A 34 13.17 4.27 7.37
N VAL A 35 14.18 4.68 6.59
CA VAL A 35 15.50 5.08 7.11
C VAL A 35 15.38 6.30 8.03
N HIS A 36 14.54 7.27 7.70
CA HIS A 36 14.34 8.46 8.54
C HIS A 36 13.61 8.12 9.83
N LEU A 37 12.62 7.21 9.78
CA LEU A 37 11.93 6.74 10.99
C LEU A 37 12.87 5.97 11.92
N ARG A 38 13.77 5.15 11.37
CA ARG A 38 14.79 4.45 12.15
C ARG A 38 15.75 5.44 12.82
N SER A 39 16.34 6.35 12.04
CA SER A 39 17.24 7.37 12.59
C SER A 39 16.57 8.25 13.64
N PHE A 40 15.29 8.58 13.46
CA PHE A 40 14.53 9.32 14.46
C PHE A 40 14.35 8.52 15.75
N ALA A 41 13.95 7.25 15.65
CA ALA A 41 13.79 6.37 16.81
C ALA A 41 15.09 6.21 17.60
N ASP A 42 16.22 6.06 16.90
CA ASP A 42 17.55 5.98 17.51
C ASP A 42 17.91 7.28 18.23
N SER A 43 17.71 8.44 17.57
CA SER A 43 18.02 9.76 18.14
C SER A 43 17.15 10.11 19.35
N ALA A 44 15.87 9.70 19.31
CA ALA A 44 14.90 9.97 20.35
C ALA A 44 14.88 8.89 21.44
N HIS A 45 15.77 7.89 21.35
CA HIS A 45 15.89 6.78 22.30
C HIS A 45 14.56 6.05 22.54
N LEU A 46 13.77 5.86 21.47
CA LEU A 46 12.47 5.20 21.56
C LEU A 46 12.65 3.68 21.66
N PRO A 47 11.84 2.97 22.48
CA PRO A 47 11.88 1.52 22.54
C PRO A 47 11.34 0.92 21.23
N VAL A 48 12.22 0.29 20.44
CA VAL A 48 11.85 -0.37 19.18
C VAL A 48 11.76 -1.88 19.39
N ILE A 49 10.56 -2.43 19.20
CA ILE A 49 10.33 -3.88 19.18
C ILE A 49 10.49 -4.35 17.73
N THR A 50 11.47 -5.23 17.48
CA THR A 50 11.85 -5.64 16.12
C THR A 50 10.78 -6.50 15.44
N GLU A 51 10.28 -7.54 16.10
CA GLU A 51 9.20 -8.39 15.60
C GLU A 51 8.40 -8.96 16.78
N ASN A 52 7.11 -8.62 16.88
CA ASN A 52 6.20 -9.16 17.91
C ASN A 52 5.16 -10.14 17.31
N CYS A 53 5.28 -10.48 16.02
CA CYS A 53 4.29 -11.30 15.34
C CYS A 53 4.72 -12.78 15.35
N PRO A 54 3.98 -13.69 16.03
CA PRO A 54 4.31 -15.11 16.06
C PRO A 54 4.34 -15.73 14.65
N ALA A 55 3.53 -15.21 13.72
CA ALA A 55 3.50 -15.65 12.33
C ALA A 55 4.64 -15.08 11.45
N CYS A 56 5.53 -14.23 11.97
CA CYS A 56 6.72 -13.74 11.25
C CYS A 56 7.95 -14.63 11.44
N PHE A 57 7.93 -15.58 12.37
CA PHE A 57 9.11 -16.40 12.71
C PHE A 57 9.34 -17.61 11.79
N GLU A 58 8.31 -18.08 11.08
CA GLU A 58 8.40 -19.35 10.33
C GLU A 58 8.96 -19.22 8.89
N ALA A 59 8.97 -18.03 8.28
CA ALA A 59 9.61 -17.80 6.98
C ALA A 59 9.77 -16.30 6.67
N PRO A 60 10.83 -15.90 5.92
CA PRO A 60 10.94 -14.55 5.38
C PRO A 60 9.75 -14.28 4.44
N LYS A 61 8.81 -13.46 4.93
CA LYS A 61 7.62 -13.08 4.16
C LYS A 61 8.01 -12.34 2.89
N GLU A 62 7.17 -12.43 1.87
CA GLU A 62 7.31 -11.74 0.59
C GLU A 62 7.54 -10.21 0.73
N ARG A 63 7.06 -9.61 1.82
CA ARG A 63 7.36 -8.21 2.17
C ARG A 63 8.86 -7.97 2.37
N HIS A 64 9.58 -8.89 3.03
CA HIS A 64 11.03 -8.77 3.26
C HIS A 64 11.80 -8.91 1.94
N ARG A 65 11.43 -9.88 1.10
CA ARG A 65 12.00 -10.07 -0.24
C ARG A 65 11.89 -8.81 -1.11
N VAL A 66 10.70 -8.19 -1.16
CA VAL A 66 10.50 -6.96 -1.94
C VAL A 66 11.30 -5.78 -1.37
N LYS A 67 11.44 -5.67 -0.04
CA LYS A 67 12.30 -4.64 0.56
C LYS A 67 13.76 -4.79 0.14
N GLN A 68 14.30 -6.01 0.16
CA GLN A 68 15.66 -6.29 -0.28
C GLN A 68 15.85 -5.98 -1.78
N LEU A 69 14.88 -6.34 -2.62
CA LEU A 69 14.89 -6.00 -4.05
C LEU A 69 14.93 -4.49 -4.28
N LEU A 70 14.11 -3.71 -3.58
CA LEU A 70 14.12 -2.25 -3.73
C LEU A 70 15.43 -1.63 -3.20
N ALA A 71 15.99 -2.18 -2.13
CA ALA A 71 17.27 -1.74 -1.58
C ALA A 71 18.42 -1.97 -2.56
N SER A 72 18.46 -3.13 -3.23
CA SER A 72 19.50 -3.39 -4.24
C SER A 72 19.38 -2.47 -5.46
N GLN A 73 18.16 -2.13 -5.87
CA GLN A 73 17.93 -1.16 -6.95
C GLN A 73 18.27 0.28 -6.56
N GLU A 74 18.11 0.67 -5.30
CA GLU A 74 18.47 2.01 -4.82
C GLU A 74 19.98 2.26 -4.89
N VAL A 75 20.81 1.23 -4.67
CA VAL A 75 22.27 1.32 -4.83
C VAL A 75 22.64 1.67 -6.27
N LEU A 76 21.94 1.10 -7.25
CA LEU A 76 22.16 1.38 -8.67
C LEU A 76 21.56 2.72 -9.11
N TYR A 77 20.38 3.08 -8.56
CA TYR A 77 19.63 4.28 -8.92
C TYR A 77 19.28 5.09 -7.66
N PRO A 78 20.13 6.05 -7.25
CA PRO A 78 19.90 6.83 -6.02
C PRO A 78 18.59 7.62 -5.99
N ARG A 79 18.00 7.93 -7.16
CA ARG A 79 16.71 8.63 -7.31
C ARG A 79 15.50 7.70 -7.45
N LEU A 80 15.66 6.40 -7.19
CA LEU A 80 14.59 5.41 -7.32
C LEU A 80 13.34 5.78 -6.52
N PHE A 81 13.48 6.04 -5.22
CA PHE A 81 12.32 6.28 -4.35
C PHE A 81 11.57 7.60 -4.63
N PRO A 82 12.22 8.73 -4.93
CA PRO A 82 11.54 9.91 -5.44
C PRO A 82 10.75 9.66 -6.74
N SER A 83 11.33 8.86 -7.66
CA SER A 83 10.66 8.46 -8.90
C SER A 83 9.43 7.59 -8.61
N LEU A 84 9.57 6.57 -7.76
CA LEU A 84 8.47 5.71 -7.31
C LEU A 84 7.38 6.51 -6.60
N GLN A 85 7.75 7.47 -5.74
CA GLN A 85 6.78 8.32 -5.07
C GLN A 85 5.96 9.12 -6.09
N THR A 86 6.62 9.69 -7.11
CA THR A 86 5.94 10.43 -8.19
C THR A 86 4.98 9.53 -8.96
N ALA A 87 5.38 8.30 -9.27
CA ALA A 87 4.53 7.31 -9.93
C ALA A 87 3.31 6.87 -9.07
N LEU A 88 3.47 6.82 -7.75
CA LEU A 88 2.41 6.41 -6.82
C LEU A 88 1.43 7.53 -6.44
N ARG A 89 1.85 8.80 -6.49
CA ARG A 89 1.00 9.98 -6.19
C ARG A 89 -0.37 9.95 -6.91
N PRO A 90 -0.48 9.71 -8.23
CA PRO A 90 -1.78 9.67 -8.89
C PRO A 90 -2.67 8.54 -8.38
N LEU A 91 -2.09 7.40 -7.98
CA LEU A 91 -2.86 6.29 -7.42
C LEU A 91 -3.42 6.60 -6.03
N MET A 92 -2.73 7.45 -5.26
CA MET A 92 -3.20 7.93 -3.96
C MET A 92 -4.25 9.05 -4.08
N ALA A 93 -4.20 9.82 -5.17
CA ALA A 93 -5.11 10.93 -5.43
C ALA A 93 -6.41 10.53 -6.13
N ARG A 94 -6.44 9.38 -6.84
CA ARG A 94 -7.65 8.91 -7.53
C ARG A 94 -8.79 8.73 -6.53
N ASP A 95 -9.86 9.49 -6.73
CA ASP A 95 -11.04 9.48 -5.85
C ASP A 95 -11.73 8.13 -5.74
N ARG A 96 -11.45 7.20 -6.67
CA ARG A 96 -12.03 5.85 -6.74
C ARG A 96 -11.00 4.78 -6.37
N THR A 97 -10.85 4.49 -5.09
CA THR A 97 -10.31 3.20 -4.59
C THR A 97 -11.50 2.30 -4.28
N GLY A 98 -11.54 1.05 -4.75
CA GLY A 98 -12.71 0.16 -4.65
C GLY A 98 -13.27 -0.39 -5.97
N MET A 99 -12.64 -0.13 -7.13
CA MET A 99 -13.10 -0.71 -8.40
C MET A 99 -12.93 -2.24 -8.47
N GLU A 100 -12.10 -2.81 -7.59
CA GLU A 100 -11.91 -4.27 -7.46
C GLU A 100 -13.08 -5.00 -6.79
N SER A 101 -13.92 -4.33 -5.99
CA SER A 101 -15.05 -4.98 -5.29
C SER A 101 -16.33 -5.02 -6.13
N ARG A 102 -16.37 -4.33 -7.29
CA ARG A 102 -17.45 -4.52 -8.26
C ARG A 102 -17.23 -5.82 -9.03
N LYS A 103 -17.33 -6.96 -8.34
CA LYS A 103 -17.88 -8.16 -9.01
C LYS A 103 -19.16 -7.67 -9.67
N LYS A 104 -19.23 -7.72 -11.01
CA LYS A 104 -20.51 -7.67 -11.70
C LYS A 104 -21.34 -8.79 -11.08
N SER A 105 -22.29 -8.46 -10.21
CA SER A 105 -23.41 -9.36 -9.97
C SER A 105 -24.09 -9.54 -11.32
N PRO A 106 -24.21 -10.77 -11.85
CA PRO A 106 -24.92 -11.00 -13.10
C PRO A 106 -26.41 -11.01 -12.80
N THR A 107 -27.03 -9.86 -12.56
CA THR A 107 -28.51 -9.77 -12.54
C THR A 107 -28.98 -8.35 -12.79
N GLU A 108 -28.91 -7.90 -14.04
CA GLU A 108 -29.92 -6.97 -14.59
C GLU A 108 -30.20 -7.46 -16.01
N THR A 109 -31.15 -8.40 -16.12
CA THR A 109 -31.85 -8.62 -17.38
C THR A 109 -32.67 -7.36 -17.68
N PRO A 110 -32.64 -6.81 -18.90
CA PRO A 110 -33.64 -5.84 -19.32
C PRO A 110 -34.99 -6.56 -19.28
N VAL A 111 -35.88 -6.11 -18.40
CA VAL A 111 -37.30 -6.47 -18.52
C VAL A 111 -37.85 -5.55 -19.60
N ASP A 112 -37.82 -6.03 -20.84
CA ASP A 112 -38.67 -5.51 -21.90
C ASP A 112 -40.12 -5.63 -21.39
N THR A 113 -40.74 -4.50 -21.10
CA THR A 113 -42.18 -4.43 -20.87
C THR A 113 -42.76 -3.82 -22.13
N ASP A 114 -43.23 -4.69 -23.02
CA ASP A 114 -44.13 -4.33 -24.11
C ASP A 114 -45.41 -3.70 -23.52
N ALA A 115 -45.74 -2.49 -23.99
CA ALA A 115 -47.08 -1.95 -24.10
C ALA A 115 -47.12 -0.92 -25.23
#